data_AF-A0A9C8K9V2-F1
#
_entry.id   AF-A0A9C8K9V2-F1
#
_cell.length_a   1.000
_cell.length_b   1.000
_cell.length_c   1.000
_cell.angle_alpha   90.00
_cell.angle_beta   90.00
_cell.angle_gamma   90.00
#
_symmetry.space_group_name_H-M   'P 1'
#
loop_
_entity.id
_entity.type
_entity.pdbx_description
1 polymer ?
#
loop_
_entity_poly.entity_id
_entity_poly.type
_entity_poly.pdbx_seq_one_letter_code
_entity_poly.pdbx_strand_id
1 'polypeptide(L)'
;MNNWLHTFLSTRLPPKLVKAIGQVFGAQVLFQIMGFVIGLILVRALEKSEYAIYTILMATFGMLNITANSGIMTGFKKIGSENWRSADKLASLVKTTFGLRKYMVGIAFVAIGAYAFVLLSEQGLQSFEIIIFLVGVFLFAWPEADMLVLREAILLRRKFVTVQSSFLLNQSIRLILILTLFLFFRPYI
;
A
#
# COMPACT_ATOMS: atom_id res chain seq x y z
N MET A 1 12.55 1.60 33.58
CA MET A 1 13.31 1.93 32.35
C MET A 1 12.50 2.84 31.40
N ASN A 2 11.85 3.91 31.90
CA ASN A 2 10.88 4.70 31.09
C ASN A 2 10.90 6.23 31.28
N ASN A 3 11.74 6.80 32.15
CA ASN A 3 11.71 8.26 32.39
C ASN A 3 12.56 9.08 31.42
N TRP A 4 13.61 8.52 30.82
CA TRP A 4 14.52 9.30 29.98
C TRP A 4 13.90 9.69 28.64
N LEU A 5 13.20 8.77 27.97
CA LEU A 5 12.47 9.03 26.71
C LEU A 5 11.33 10.03 26.90
N HIS A 6 10.56 9.92 27.99
CA HIS A 6 9.46 10.84 28.28
C HIS A 6 9.97 12.27 28.58
N THR A 7 11.10 12.36 29.28
CA THR A 7 11.75 13.65 29.62
C THR A 7 12.39 14.28 28.38
N PHE A 8 13.00 13.49 27.50
CA PHE A 8 13.62 13.96 26.24
C PHE A 8 12.58 14.41 25.19
N LEU A 9 11.48 13.66 25.05
CA LEU A 9 10.40 14.02 24.10
C LEU A 9 9.59 15.24 24.56
N SER A 10 9.34 15.39 25.87
CA SER A 10 8.56 16.50 26.41
C SER A 10 9.32 17.83 26.48
N THR A 11 10.66 17.81 26.56
CA THR A 11 11.48 19.02 26.56
C THR A 11 11.67 19.65 25.18
N ARG A 12 11.46 18.89 24.09
CA ARG A 12 11.69 19.38 22.72
C ARG A 12 10.48 19.39 21.80
N LEU A 13 9.40 18.68 22.12
CA LEU A 13 8.24 18.54 21.22
C LEU A 13 6.91 18.86 21.92
N PRO A 14 5.99 19.55 21.24
CA PRO A 14 4.68 19.84 21.80
C PRO A 14 3.89 18.53 22.03
N PRO A 15 3.10 18.42 23.10
CA PRO A 15 2.44 17.17 23.51
C PRO A 15 1.48 16.60 22.45
N LYS A 16 0.90 17.48 21.60
CA LYS A 16 0.07 17.07 20.45
C LYS A 16 0.86 16.28 19.40
N LEU A 17 2.14 16.60 19.20
CA LEU A 17 3.01 15.93 18.22
C LEU A 17 3.44 14.54 18.72
N VAL A 18 3.79 14.44 20.01
CA VAL A 18 4.17 13.17 20.65
C VAL A 18 3.02 12.16 20.54
N LYS A 19 1.78 12.58 20.80
CA LYS A 19 0.58 11.73 20.63
C LYS A 19 0.41 11.26 19.19
N ALA A 20 0.55 12.15 18.20
CA ALA A 20 0.39 11.80 16.79
C ALA A 20 1.48 10.81 16.31
N ILE A 21 2.74 11.04 16.71
CA ILE A 21 3.86 10.15 16.41
C ILE A 21 3.61 8.77 17.02
N GLY A 22 3.21 8.71 18.30
CA GLY A 22 2.91 7.45 18.98
C GLY A 22 1.80 6.65 18.28
N GLN A 23 0.73 7.31 17.84
CA GLN A 23 -0.36 6.66 17.11
C GLN A 23 0.09 6.11 15.75
N VAL A 24 0.80 6.91 14.95
CA VAL A 24 1.30 6.50 13.64
C VAL A 24 2.30 5.35 13.78
N PHE A 25 3.25 5.48 14.71
CA PHE A 25 4.26 4.46 14.95
C PHE A 25 3.66 3.15 15.45
N GLY A 26 2.74 3.21 16.42
CA GLY A 26 2.05 2.03 16.94
C GLY A 26 1.24 1.31 15.84
N ALA A 27 0.52 2.06 15.00
CA ALA A 27 -0.18 1.49 13.85
C ALA A 27 0.80 0.83 12.87
N GLN A 28 1.94 1.46 12.58
CA GLN A 28 2.96 0.92 11.67
C GLN A 28 3.56 -0.40 12.18
N VAL A 29 3.87 -0.48 13.47
CA VAL A 29 4.35 -1.72 14.11
C VAL A 29 3.30 -2.82 13.99
N LEU A 30 2.03 -2.50 14.25
CA LEU A 30 0.94 -3.46 14.11
C LEU A 30 0.80 -3.97 12.66
N PHE A 31 0.85 -3.07 11.67
CA PHE A 31 0.83 -3.46 10.26
C PHE A 31 1.99 -4.39 9.88
N GLN A 32 3.19 -4.12 10.40
CA GLN A 32 4.36 -4.96 10.17
C GLN A 32 4.18 -6.36 10.76
N ILE A 33 3.65 -6.46 11.99
CA ILE A 33 3.37 -7.75 12.64
C ILE A 33 2.32 -8.53 11.84
N MET A 34 1.23 -7.89 11.44
CA MET A 34 0.20 -8.55 10.62
C MET A 34 0.77 -9.00 9.27
N GLY A 35 1.59 -8.17 8.63
CA GLY A 35 2.27 -8.52 7.39
C GLY A 35 3.22 -9.72 7.55
N PHE A 36 3.94 -9.76 8.66
CA PHE A 36 4.82 -10.88 9.01
C PHE A 36 4.05 -12.18 9.20
N VAL A 37 2.94 -12.17 9.95
CA VAL A 37 2.08 -13.34 10.13
C VAL A 37 1.54 -13.85 8.81
N ILE A 38 1.07 -12.95 7.93
CA ILE A 38 0.59 -13.30 6.59
C ILE A 38 1.71 -13.94 5.77
N GLY A 39 2.91 -13.36 5.79
CA GLY A 39 4.07 -13.92 5.08
C GLY A 39 4.42 -15.33 5.55
N LEU A 40 4.41 -15.56 6.87
CA LEU A 40 4.71 -16.87 7.45
C LEU A 40 3.69 -17.93 7.03
N ILE A 41 2.40 -17.59 7.01
CA ILE A 41 1.34 -18.50 6.55
C ILE A 41 1.56 -18.85 5.08
N LEU A 42 1.80 -17.86 4.22
CA LEU A 42 1.96 -18.09 2.78
C LEU A 42 3.18 -18.97 2.45
N VAL A 43 4.32 -18.77 3.13
CA VAL A 43 5.51 -19.62 2.95
C VAL A 43 5.25 -21.09 3.31
N ARG A 44 4.32 -21.35 4.22
CA ARG A 44 3.96 -22.72 4.61
C ARG A 44 2.81 -23.32 3.81
N ALA A 45 1.97 -22.47 3.22
CA ALA A 45 0.77 -22.89 2.52
C ALA A 45 1.00 -23.10 1.01
N LEU A 46 1.99 -22.44 0.43
CA LEU A 46 2.25 -22.48 -1.01
C LEU A 46 3.46 -23.36 -1.33
N GLU A 47 3.39 -24.05 -2.47
CA GLU A 47 4.56 -24.70 -3.02
C GLU A 47 5.62 -23.68 -3.45
N LYS A 48 6.87 -24.13 -3.61
CA LYS A 48 8.01 -23.24 -3.92
C LYS A 48 7.78 -22.46 -5.23
N SER A 49 7.16 -23.08 -6.23
CA SER A 49 6.81 -22.45 -7.52
C SER A 49 5.74 -21.37 -7.35
N GLU A 50 4.64 -21.69 -6.66
CA GLU A 50 3.52 -20.77 -6.41
C GLU A 50 3.96 -19.57 -5.57
N TYR A 51 4.80 -19.80 -4.56
CA TYR A 51 5.36 -18.73 -3.74
C TYR A 51 6.28 -17.81 -4.55
N ALA A 52 7.05 -18.34 -5.51
CA ALA A 52 7.88 -17.54 -6.40
C ALA A 52 7.03 -16.63 -7.29
N ILE A 53 5.96 -17.17 -7.89
CA ILE A 53 5.00 -16.42 -8.70
C ILE A 53 4.35 -15.31 -7.86
N TYR A 54 3.83 -15.65 -6.67
CA TYR A 54 3.25 -14.69 -5.74
C TYR A 54 4.23 -13.55 -5.41
N THR A 55 5.49 -13.88 -5.15
CA THR A 55 6.53 -12.91 -4.82
C THR A 55 6.80 -11.96 -5.98
N ILE A 56 6.89 -12.48 -7.21
CA ILE A 56 7.07 -11.66 -8.42
C ILE A 56 5.88 -10.71 -8.62
N LEU A 57 4.65 -11.21 -8.47
CA LEU A 57 3.45 -10.38 -8.64
C LEU A 57 3.36 -9.27 -7.58
N MET A 58 3.66 -9.58 -6.32
CA MET A 58 3.68 -8.58 -5.24
C MET A 58 4.78 -7.53 -5.45
N ALA A 59 5.97 -7.96 -5.88
CA ALA A 59 7.06 -7.05 -6.24
C ALA A 59 6.65 -6.14 -7.41
N THR A 60 6.03 -6.71 -8.45
CA THR A 60 5.53 -5.99 -9.63
C THR A 60 4.50 -4.92 -9.24
N PHE A 61 3.53 -5.29 -8.41
CA PHE A 61 2.53 -4.36 -7.88
C PHE A 61 3.17 -3.23 -7.04
N GLY A 62 4.15 -3.57 -6.20
CA GLY A 62 4.90 -2.59 -5.40
C GLY A 62 5.69 -1.60 -6.28
N MET A 63 6.43 -2.11 -7.26
CA MET A 63 7.19 -1.31 -8.22
C MET A 63 6.27 -0.38 -9.02
N LEU A 64 5.12 -0.89 -9.48
CA LEU A 64 4.12 -0.11 -10.20
C LEU A 64 3.63 1.07 -9.37
N ASN A 65 3.28 0.81 -8.11
CA ASN A 65 2.83 1.86 -7.21
C ASN A 65 3.91 2.91 -6.97
N ILE A 66 5.14 2.51 -6.64
CA ILE A 66 6.23 3.46 -6.37
C ILE A 66 6.56 4.30 -7.61
N THR A 67 6.66 3.66 -8.77
CA THR A 67 7.02 4.33 -10.03
C THR A 67 5.93 5.31 -10.46
N ALA A 68 4.66 4.87 -10.46
CA ALA A 68 3.53 5.72 -10.78
C ALA A 68 3.26 6.83 -9.74
N ASN A 69 3.89 6.76 -8.56
CA ASN A 69 3.77 7.75 -7.49
C ASN A 69 4.89 8.80 -7.51
N SER A 70 6.02 8.47 -8.13
CA SER A 70 7.24 9.25 -8.03
C SER A 70 7.02 10.66 -8.60
N GLY A 71 7.31 11.68 -7.79
CA GLY A 71 7.11 13.10 -8.13
C GLY A 71 5.68 13.62 -7.93
N ILE A 72 4.65 12.89 -8.36
CA ILE A 72 3.24 13.35 -8.28
C ILE A 72 2.82 13.61 -6.85
N MET A 73 3.07 12.65 -5.95
CA MET A 73 2.60 12.75 -4.57
C MET A 73 3.36 13.83 -3.78
N THR A 74 4.62 14.06 -4.11
CA THR A 74 5.42 15.17 -3.55
C THR A 74 4.85 16.52 -3.97
N GLY A 75 4.51 16.68 -5.26
CA GLY A 75 3.85 17.88 -5.76
C GLY A 75 2.47 18.09 -5.13
N PHE A 76 1.66 17.03 -5.04
CA PHE A 76 0.36 17.06 -4.37
C PHE A 76 0.48 17.52 -2.91
N LYS A 77 1.43 16.97 -2.15
CA LYS A 77 1.65 17.34 -0.75
C LYS A 77 2.07 18.80 -0.62
N LYS A 78 2.99 19.28 -1.47
CA LYS A 78 3.45 20.68 -1.47
C LYS A 78 2.26 21.63 -1.69
N ILE A 79 1.58 21.50 -2.83
CA ILE A 79 0.46 22.38 -3.22
C ILE A 79 -0.73 22.22 -2.26
N GLY A 80 -1.02 20.99 -1.85
CA GLY A 80 -2.10 20.67 -0.92
C GLY A 80 -1.87 21.25 0.48
N SER A 81 -0.62 21.31 0.94
CA SER A 81 -0.27 21.90 2.24
C SER A 81 -0.44 23.42 2.31
N GLU A 82 -0.40 24.11 1.17
CA GLU A 82 -0.64 25.56 1.09
C GLU A 82 -2.16 25.85 1.03
N ASN A 83 -2.94 24.95 0.43
CA ASN A 83 -4.35 25.18 0.10
C ASN A 83 -5.34 24.33 0.93
N TRP A 84 -4.90 23.62 1.97
CA TRP A 84 -5.72 22.66 2.73
C TRP A 84 -7.00 23.23 3.35
N ARG A 85 -7.08 24.55 3.57
CA ARG A 85 -8.25 25.23 4.14
C ARG A 85 -9.38 25.47 3.12
N SER A 86 -9.05 25.60 1.83
CA SER A 86 -10.04 25.82 0.78
C SER A 86 -10.51 24.47 0.23
N ALA A 87 -11.78 24.13 0.49
CA ALA A 87 -12.34 22.86 0.04
C ALA A 87 -12.35 22.75 -1.49
N ASP A 88 -12.69 23.82 -2.20
CA ASP A 88 -12.78 23.83 -3.67
C ASP A 88 -11.42 23.67 -4.34
N LYS A 89 -10.40 24.40 -3.85
CA LYS A 89 -9.02 24.27 -4.35
C LYS A 89 -8.46 22.88 -4.11
N LEU A 90 -8.72 22.31 -2.93
CA LEU A 90 -8.27 20.96 -2.60
C LEU A 90 -8.99 19.90 -3.45
N ALA A 91 -10.30 20.05 -3.68
CA ALA A 91 -11.07 19.13 -4.52
C ALA A 91 -10.61 19.15 -5.98
N SER A 92 -10.34 20.35 -6.53
CA SER A 92 -9.78 20.51 -7.88
C SER A 92 -8.39 19.87 -8.00
N LEU A 93 -7.53 20.06 -6.99
CA LEU A 93 -6.21 19.43 -6.93
C LEU A 93 -6.31 17.90 -6.88
N VAL A 94 -7.21 17.36 -6.05
CA VAL A 94 -7.46 15.91 -5.95
C VAL A 94 -7.92 15.34 -7.30
N LYS A 95 -8.88 15.98 -7.97
CA LYS A 95 -9.38 15.55 -9.28
C LYS A 95 -8.28 15.53 -10.33
N THR A 96 -7.44 16.57 -10.36
CA THR A 96 -6.30 16.66 -11.28
C THR A 96 -5.29 15.54 -10.99
N THR A 97 -5.03 15.28 -9.71
CA THR A 97 -4.08 14.25 -9.28
C THR A 97 -4.57 12.84 -9.63
N PHE A 98 -5.88 12.56 -9.53
CA PHE A 98 -6.44 11.28 -9.97
C PHE A 98 -6.20 11.02 -11.46
N GLY A 99 -6.47 12.01 -12.31
CA GLY A 99 -6.24 11.88 -13.76
C GLY A 99 -4.78 11.60 -14.07
N LEU A 100 -3.88 12.37 -13.46
CA LEU A 100 -2.44 12.20 -13.66
C LEU A 100 -1.95 10.84 -13.15
N ARG A 101 -2.46 10.37 -12.00
CA ARG A 101 -2.11 9.06 -11.42
C ARG A 101 -2.52 7.91 -12.32
N LYS A 102 -3.74 7.92 -12.87
CA LYS A 102 -4.23 6.87 -13.78
C LYS A 102 -3.39 6.76 -15.04
N TYR A 103 -3.02 7.92 -15.61
CA TYR A 103 -2.13 7.96 -16.77
C TYR A 103 -0.75 7.38 -16.46
N MET A 104 -0.19 7.73 -15.29
CA MET A 104 1.12 7.24 -14.85
C MET A 104 1.13 5.76 -14.49
N VAL A 105 0.05 5.22 -13.91
CA VAL A 105 -0.12 3.77 -13.72
C VAL A 105 -0.15 3.07 -15.08
N GLY A 106 -0.89 3.59 -16.06
CA GLY A 106 -0.91 3.02 -17.41
C GLY A 106 0.47 2.96 -18.06
N ILE A 107 1.23 4.06 -18.04
CA ILE A 107 2.58 4.11 -18.60
C ILE A 107 3.54 3.19 -17.86
N ALA A 108 3.56 3.28 -16.52
CA ALA A 108 4.46 2.46 -15.70
C ALA A 108 4.15 0.97 -15.85
N PHE A 109 2.88 0.60 -16.05
CA PHE A 109 2.46 -0.78 -16.26
C PHE A 109 3.04 -1.39 -17.54
N VAL A 110 3.25 -0.60 -18.61
CA VAL A 110 3.89 -1.12 -19.83
C VAL A 110 5.31 -1.59 -19.54
N ALA A 111 6.13 -0.75 -18.92
CA ALA A 111 7.53 -1.08 -18.63
C ALA A 111 7.65 -2.17 -17.56
N ILE A 112 6.92 -2.03 -16.46
CA ILE A 112 6.99 -2.95 -15.32
C ILE A 112 6.30 -4.28 -15.63
N GLY A 113 5.20 -4.24 -16.38
CA GLY A 113 4.49 -5.43 -16.86
C GLY A 113 5.33 -6.23 -17.85
N ALA A 114 6.06 -5.58 -18.75
CA ALA A 114 7.00 -6.26 -19.63
C ALA A 114 8.13 -6.94 -18.84
N TYR A 115 8.69 -6.26 -17.84
CA TYR A 115 9.68 -6.87 -16.94
C TYR A 115 9.11 -8.08 -16.19
N ALA A 116 7.92 -7.94 -15.63
CA ALA A 116 7.24 -9.04 -14.93
C ALA A 116 6.90 -10.20 -15.86
N PHE A 117 6.55 -9.94 -17.12
CA PHE A 117 6.31 -10.97 -18.12
C PHE A 117 7.53 -11.86 -18.33
N VAL A 118 8.71 -11.27 -18.45
CA VAL A 118 9.98 -12.01 -18.60
C VAL A 118 10.23 -12.88 -17.36
N LEU A 119 10.14 -12.30 -16.16
CA LEU A 119 10.37 -13.05 -14.91
C LEU A 119 9.40 -14.20 -14.70
N LEU A 120 8.12 -14.00 -15.03
CA LEU A 120 7.10 -15.04 -14.89
C LEU A 120 7.28 -16.14 -15.94
N SER A 121 7.80 -15.81 -17.12
CA SER A 121 8.14 -16.80 -18.15
C SER A 121 9.28 -17.72 -17.70
N GLU A 122 10.25 -17.20 -16.92
CA GLU A 122 11.31 -18.01 -16.32
C GLU A 122 10.81 -18.99 -15.25
N GLN A 123 9.62 -18.74 -14.67
CA GLN A 123 8.97 -19.67 -13.75
C GLN A 123 8.24 -20.82 -14.46
N GLY A 124 8.30 -20.90 -15.79
CA GLY A 124 7.68 -21.95 -16.59
C GLY A 124 6.17 -21.78 -16.83
N LEU A 125 5.62 -20.60 -16.51
CA LEU A 125 4.21 -20.28 -16.77
C LEU A 125 3.94 -20.14 -18.26
N GLN A 126 2.73 -20.55 -18.67
CA GLN A 126 2.27 -20.30 -20.04
C GLN A 126 1.95 -18.80 -20.20
N SER A 127 2.17 -18.27 -21.42
CA SER A 127 1.93 -16.84 -21.69
C SER A 127 0.51 -16.38 -21.37
N PHE A 128 -0.49 -17.27 -21.49
CA PHE A 128 -1.87 -16.98 -21.12
C PHE A 128 -2.05 -16.73 -19.62
N GLU A 129 -1.43 -17.56 -18.76
CA GLU A 129 -1.47 -17.41 -17.30
C GLU A 129 -0.81 -16.10 -16.87
N ILE A 130 0.33 -15.78 -17.49
CA ILE A 130 1.06 -14.54 -17.24
C ILE A 130 0.18 -13.33 -17.56
N ILE A 131 -0.50 -13.33 -18.71
CA ILE A 131 -1.41 -12.24 -19.09
C ILE A 131 -2.54 -12.09 -18.07
N ILE A 132 -3.15 -13.19 -17.61
CA ILE A 132 -4.18 -13.16 -16.57
C ILE A 132 -3.65 -12.50 -15.29
N PHE A 133 -2.47 -12.91 -14.82
CA PHE A 133 -1.90 -12.34 -13.61
C PHE A 133 -1.57 -10.85 -13.77
N LEU A 134 -1.01 -10.44 -14.90
CA LEU A 134 -0.69 -9.03 -15.17
C LEU A 134 -1.95 -8.17 -15.27
N VAL A 135 -3.02 -8.67 -15.89
CA VAL A 135 -4.33 -8.01 -15.88
C VAL A 135 -4.85 -7.89 -14.46
N GLY A 136 -4.73 -8.94 -13.64
CA GLY A 136 -5.10 -8.90 -12.22
C GLY A 136 -4.33 -7.82 -11.44
N VAL A 137 -3.01 -7.74 -11.63
CA VAL A 137 -2.18 -6.69 -11.01
C VAL A 137 -2.61 -5.29 -11.45
N PHE A 138 -2.91 -5.10 -12.74
CA PHE A 138 -3.38 -3.82 -13.26
C PHE A 138 -4.72 -3.40 -12.66
N LEU A 139 -5.69 -4.33 -12.65
CA LEU A 139 -7.02 -4.10 -12.09
C LEU A 139 -6.96 -3.78 -10.60
N PHE A 140 -5.98 -4.34 -9.88
CA PHE A 140 -5.76 -4.02 -8.47
C PHE A 140 -5.09 -2.65 -8.28
N ALA A 141 -4.15 -2.28 -9.16
CA ALA A 141 -3.42 -1.01 -9.07
C ALA A 141 -4.25 0.22 -9.45
N TRP A 142 -5.23 0.06 -10.34
CA TRP A 142 -6.06 1.16 -10.82
C TRP A 142 -6.88 1.86 -9.71
N PRO A 143 -7.69 1.15 -8.89
CA PRO A 143 -8.44 1.78 -7.80
C PRO A 143 -7.53 2.24 -6.65
N GLU A 144 -6.43 1.51 -6.39
CA GLU A 144 -5.43 1.88 -5.38
C GLU A 144 -4.83 3.27 -5.68
N ALA A 145 -4.73 3.63 -6.96
CA ALA A 145 -4.22 4.93 -7.38
C ALA A 145 -5.05 6.11 -6.85
N ASP A 146 -6.38 5.96 -6.83
CA ASP A 146 -7.32 6.97 -6.31
C ASP A 146 -7.32 6.96 -4.77
N MET A 147 -7.32 5.77 -4.17
CA MET A 147 -7.37 5.60 -2.72
C MET A 147 -6.20 6.28 -2.01
N LEU A 148 -5.00 6.21 -2.60
CA LEU A 148 -3.81 6.87 -2.07
C LEU A 148 -3.92 8.41 -2.06
N VAL A 149 -4.44 9.02 -3.13
CA VAL A 149 -4.60 10.48 -3.22
C VAL A 149 -5.65 10.96 -2.21
N LEU A 150 -6.76 10.23 -2.07
CA LEU A 150 -7.78 10.52 -1.06
C LEU A 150 -7.21 10.45 0.36
N ARG A 151 -6.40 9.42 0.63
CA ARG A 151 -5.73 9.25 1.91
C ARG A 151 -4.91 10.49 2.27
N GLU A 152 -4.09 10.95 1.33
CA GLU A 152 -3.21 12.09 1.53
C GLU A 152 -4.00 13.40 1.67
N ALA A 153 -5.09 13.57 0.90
CA ALA A 153 -6.02 14.69 1.06
C ALA A 153 -6.66 14.74 2.47
N ILE A 154 -7.02 13.58 3.03
CA ILE A 154 -7.59 13.46 4.39
C ILE A 154 -6.52 13.73 5.46
N LEU A 155 -5.29 13.27 5.25
CA LEU A 155 -4.17 13.53 6.15
C LEU A 155 -3.82 15.02 6.23
N LEU A 156 -3.93 15.77 5.13
CA LEU A 156 -3.78 17.24 5.14
C LEU A 156 -4.80 17.94 6.06
N ARG A 157 -5.99 17.34 6.24
CA ARG A 157 -7.01 17.81 7.21
C ARG A 157 -6.79 17.27 8.63
N ARG A 158 -5.62 16.67 8.92
CA ARG A 158 -5.23 16.09 10.22
C ARG A 158 -6.16 14.98 10.74
N LYS A 159 -6.89 14.29 9.85
CA LYS A 159 -7.77 13.17 10.22
C LYS A 159 -7.01 11.83 10.20
N PHE A 160 -6.08 11.67 11.14
CA PHE A 160 -5.21 10.48 11.21
C PHE A 160 -5.97 9.17 11.50
N VAL A 161 -7.02 9.24 12.32
CA VAL A 161 -7.78 8.06 12.76
C VAL A 161 -8.54 7.40 11.60
N THR A 162 -9.19 8.18 10.74
CA THR A 162 -9.92 7.68 9.56
C THR A 162 -8.98 6.94 8.60
N VAL A 163 -7.77 7.44 8.48
CA VAL A 163 -6.76 6.86 7.59
C VAL A 163 -6.17 5.58 8.17
N GLN A 164 -5.86 5.56 9.47
CA GLN A 164 -5.33 4.38 10.13
C GLN A 164 -6.36 3.25 10.23
N SER A 165 -7.63 3.56 10.51
CA SER A 165 -8.71 2.58 10.55
C SER A 165 -8.94 1.91 9.19
N SER A 166 -8.83 2.65 8.08
CA SER A 166 -8.92 2.07 6.74
C SER A 166 -7.80 1.05 6.47
N PHE A 167 -6.58 1.34 6.94
CA PHE A 167 -5.46 0.40 6.84
C PHE A 167 -5.64 -0.83 7.73
N LEU A 168 -6.09 -0.62 8.96
CA LEU A 168 -6.39 -1.72 9.89
C LEU A 168 -7.49 -2.62 9.34
N LEU A 169 -8.54 -2.05 8.78
CA LEU A 169 -9.63 -2.80 8.17
C LEU A 169 -9.11 -3.64 7.01
N ASN A 170 -8.37 -3.04 6.08
CA ASN A 170 -7.83 -3.76 4.92
C ASN A 170 -6.90 -4.91 5.35
N GLN A 171 -5.98 -4.65 6.29
CA GLN A 171 -5.06 -5.67 6.78
C GLN A 171 -5.77 -6.76 7.58
N SER A 172 -6.82 -6.42 8.33
CA SER A 172 -7.64 -7.38 9.06
C SER A 172 -8.45 -8.26 8.12
N ILE A 173 -9.09 -7.67 7.10
CA ILE A 173 -9.79 -8.41 6.04
C ILE A 173 -8.82 -9.39 5.37
N ARG A 174 -7.64 -8.91 4.96
CA ARG A 174 -6.63 -9.76 4.31
C ARG A 174 -6.19 -10.91 5.21
N LEU A 175 -5.90 -10.63 6.49
CA LEU A 175 -5.51 -11.65 7.45
C LEU A 175 -6.62 -12.69 7.67
N ILE A 176 -7.86 -12.25 7.87
CA ILE A 176 -9.01 -13.13 8.07
C ILE A 176 -9.23 -14.01 6.84
N LEU A 177 -9.25 -13.43 5.64
CA LEU A 177 -9.44 -14.19 4.40
C LEU A 177 -8.34 -15.24 4.20
N ILE A 178 -7.07 -14.87 4.40
CA ILE A 178 -5.95 -15.81 4.26
C ILE A 178 -6.03 -16.90 5.33
N LEU A 179 -6.38 -16.57 6.57
CA LEU A 179 -6.56 -17.55 7.64
C LEU A 179 -7.73 -18.49 7.35
N THR A 180 -8.88 -17.98 6.88
CA THR A 180 -10.03 -18.79 6.53
C THR A 180 -9.71 -19.73 5.38
N LEU A 181 -9.07 -19.22 4.31
CA LEU A 181 -8.62 -20.05 3.19
C LEU A 181 -7.61 -21.10 3.66
N PHE A 182 -6.63 -20.71 4.47
CA PHE A 182 -5.65 -21.64 5.02
C PHE A 182 -6.32 -22.74 5.85
N LEU A 183 -7.22 -22.41 6.77
CA LEU A 183 -7.91 -23.40 7.61
C LEU A 183 -8.83 -24.32 6.80
N PHE A 184 -9.52 -23.79 5.79
CA PHE A 184 -10.48 -24.55 4.99
C PHE A 184 -9.80 -25.42 3.93
N PHE A 185 -8.71 -24.95 3.32
CA PHE A 185 -7.97 -25.66 2.27
C PHE A 185 -6.76 -26.45 2.80
N ARG A 186 -6.41 -26.34 4.09
CA ARG A 186 -5.42 -27.23 4.73
C ARG A 186 -5.61 -28.73 4.45
N PRO A 187 -6.84 -29.28 4.30
CA PRO A 187 -7.01 -30.69 3.96
C PRO A 187 -6.67 -31.04 2.49
N TYR A 188 -6.53 -30.04 1.62
CA TYR A 188 -6.33 -30.16 0.17
C TYR A 188 -4.95 -29.64 -0.29
N ILE A 189 -4.14 -29.14 0.64
CA ILE A 189 -2.75 -28.67 0.49
C ILE A 189 -1.88 -29.62 1.32
#